data_AF-A0A924X1A1-F1
#
_entry.id   AF-A0A924X1A1-F1
#
_cell.length_a   1.000
_cell.length_b   1.000
_cell.length_c   1.000
_cell.angle_alpha   90.00
_cell.angle_beta   90.00
_cell.angle_gamma   90.00
#
_symmetry.space_group_name_H-M   'P 1'
#
loop_
_entity.id
_entity.type
_entity.pdbx_description
1 polymer ?
#
loop_
_entity_poly.entity_id
_entity_poly.type
_entity_poly.pdbx_seq_one_letter_code
_entity_poly.pdbx_strand_id
1 'polypeptide(L)'
;MTTETKDSVHAVQSVPFSDTPELALARARKALLSEPRTQIITERSGYLHAESRSLVFRFVDDVQIVVDPGARIFRMRSASRVGRSDFGVNRKRLERISTRLRTDSLADS
;
A
#
# COMPACT_ATOMS: atom_id res chain seq x y z
N MET A 1 -0.71 5.49 33.50
CA MET A 1 -0.12 6.73 32.95
C MET A 1 0.35 6.39 31.55
N THR A 2 -0.31 6.94 30.54
CA THR A 2 -0.21 6.61 29.12
C THR A 2 1.08 7.18 28.50
N THR A 3 1.89 6.32 27.88
CA THR A 3 2.91 6.76 26.92
C THR A 3 2.76 5.92 25.66
N GLU A 4 1.79 6.30 24.83
CA GLU A 4 1.74 5.90 23.42
C GLU A 4 2.95 6.54 22.72
N THR A 5 4.03 5.79 22.57
CA THR A 5 5.19 6.18 21.75
C THR A 5 4.80 6.19 20.27
N LYS A 6 4.27 7.33 19.82
CA LYS A 6 4.55 7.96 18.52
C LYS A 6 4.94 6.98 17.39
N ASP A 7 3.97 6.22 16.84
CA ASP A 7 4.11 5.34 15.67
C ASP A 7 4.42 6.12 14.37
N SER A 8 5.60 6.74 14.29
CA SER A 8 5.95 7.72 13.27
C SER A 8 6.65 7.13 12.03
N VAL A 9 6.77 5.80 11.93
CA VAL A 9 7.54 5.14 10.86
C VAL A 9 6.65 4.34 9.89
N HIS A 10 5.43 4.00 10.31
CA HIS A 10 4.51 3.18 9.53
C HIS A 10 3.35 4.03 9.00
N ALA A 11 3.23 4.16 7.68
CA ALA A 11 2.00 4.67 7.10
C ALA A 11 1.01 3.51 6.95
N VAL A 12 -0.23 3.68 7.41
CA VAL A 12 -1.32 2.72 7.23
C VAL A 12 -2.51 3.44 6.64
N GLN A 13 -3.15 2.83 5.64
CA GLN A 13 -4.33 3.39 4.99
C GLN A 13 -5.33 2.29 4.64
N SER A 14 -6.61 2.60 4.78
CA SER A 14 -7.70 1.69 4.40
C SER A 14 -8.53 2.28 3.26
N VAL A 15 -8.81 1.47 2.24
CA VAL A 15 -9.61 1.88 1.06
C VAL A 15 -10.75 0.90 0.87
N PRO A 16 -12.02 1.34 0.89
CA PRO A 16 -13.14 0.44 0.63
C PRO A 16 -13.16 -0.01 -0.83
N PHE A 17 -13.67 -1.21 -1.07
CA PHE A 17 -13.91 -1.72 -2.42
C PHE A 17 -15.29 -2.37 -2.53
N SER A 18 -15.92 -2.22 -3.69
CA SER A 18 -17.26 -2.75 -3.93
C SER A 18 -17.27 -4.00 -4.81
N ASP A 19 -16.14 -4.34 -5.43
CA ASP A 19 -16.07 -5.41 -6.42
C ASP A 19 -15.70 -6.77 -5.80
N THR A 20 -15.47 -7.78 -6.66
CA THR A 20 -15.02 -9.09 -6.21
C THR A 20 -13.59 -9.02 -5.64
N PRO A 21 -13.24 -9.87 -4.66
CA PRO A 21 -11.88 -9.92 -4.11
C PRO A 21 -10.80 -10.16 -5.16
N GLU A 22 -11.13 -10.88 -6.25
CA GLU A 22 -10.25 -11.18 -7.38
C GLU A 22 -9.92 -9.90 -8.18
N LEU A 23 -10.94 -9.13 -8.55
CA LEU A 23 -10.77 -7.83 -9.22
C LEU A 23 -10.05 -6.84 -8.31
N ALA A 24 -10.41 -6.84 -7.02
CA ALA A 24 -9.75 -6.02 -6.01
C ALA A 24 -8.25 -6.31 -5.95
N LEU A 25 -7.86 -7.59 -5.90
CA LEU A 25 -6.45 -8.01 -5.91
C LEU A 25 -5.75 -7.62 -7.21
N ALA A 26 -6.39 -7.81 -8.36
CA ALA A 26 -5.83 -7.43 -9.65
C ALA A 26 -5.56 -5.92 -9.75
N ARG A 27 -6.48 -5.08 -9.25
CA ARG A 27 -6.28 -3.63 -9.16
C ARG A 27 -5.17 -3.26 -8.19
N ALA A 28 -5.10 -3.89 -7.03
CA ALA A 28 -4.02 -3.66 -6.08
C ALA A 28 -2.64 -4.00 -6.68
N ARG A 29 -2.55 -5.12 -7.40
CA ARG A 29 -1.35 -5.50 -8.16
C ARG A 29 -0.97 -4.44 -9.20
N LYS A 30 -1.94 -4.00 -10.01
CA LYS A 30 -1.73 -2.96 -11.03
C LYS A 30 -1.29 -1.63 -10.39
N ALA A 31 -1.90 -1.24 -9.27
CA ALA A 31 -1.54 -0.03 -8.54
C ALA A 31 -0.09 -0.12 -8.01
N LEU A 32 0.35 -1.26 -7.47
CA LEU A 32 1.73 -1.47 -7.05
C LEU A 32 2.71 -1.42 -8.23
N LEU A 33 2.39 -2.05 -9.35
CA LEU A 33 3.25 -2.03 -10.55
C LEU A 33 3.33 -0.65 -11.21
N SER A 34 2.33 0.20 -10.98
CA SER A 34 2.33 1.58 -11.47
C SER A 34 3.25 2.51 -10.68
N GLU A 35 3.72 2.08 -9.51
CA GLU A 35 4.65 2.83 -8.69
C GLU A 35 6.08 2.64 -9.21
N PRO A 36 6.82 3.73 -9.47
CA PRO A 36 8.17 3.62 -10.03
C PRO A 36 9.10 2.89 -9.05
N ARG A 37 9.94 2.01 -9.59
CA ARG A 37 10.92 1.21 -8.82
C ARG A 37 10.27 0.34 -7.73
N THR A 38 9.07 -0.14 -8.00
CA THR A 38 8.35 -1.07 -7.12
C THR A 38 8.41 -2.46 -7.71
N GLN A 39 8.73 -3.44 -6.87
CA GLN A 39 8.83 -4.85 -7.25
C GLN A 39 7.98 -5.67 -6.29
N ILE A 40 7.05 -6.43 -6.83
CA ILE A 40 6.26 -7.39 -6.04
C ILE A 40 7.16 -8.57 -5.71
N ILE A 41 7.35 -8.82 -4.42
CA ILE A 41 8.18 -9.92 -3.89
C ILE A 41 7.33 -11.08 -3.37
N THR A 42 6.12 -10.80 -2.89
CA THR A 42 5.16 -11.85 -2.51
C THR A 42 3.77 -11.52 -3.03
N GLU A 43 3.16 -12.48 -3.70
CA GLU A 43 1.78 -12.45 -4.15
C GLU A 43 1.07 -13.71 -3.65
N ARG A 44 -0.05 -13.51 -2.95
CA ARG A 44 -0.90 -14.54 -2.35
C ARG A 44 -2.37 -14.11 -2.49
N SER A 45 -3.28 -15.06 -2.35
CA SER A 45 -4.72 -14.79 -2.35
C SER A 45 -5.08 -13.78 -1.24
N GLY A 46 -5.42 -12.55 -1.63
CA GLY A 46 -5.76 -11.47 -0.70
C GLY A 46 -4.58 -10.79 -0.02
N TYR A 47 -3.33 -11.08 -0.41
CA TYR A 47 -2.15 -10.42 0.15
C TYR A 47 -1.07 -10.16 -0.90
N LEU A 48 -0.62 -8.91 -0.96
CA LEU A 48 0.46 -8.46 -1.83
C LEU A 48 1.53 -7.77 -1.00
N HIS A 49 2.78 -8.11 -1.27
CA HIS A 49 3.94 -7.45 -0.70
C HIS A 49 4.87 -7.04 -1.83
N ALA A 50 5.21 -5.76 -1.84
CA ALA A 50 6.14 -5.17 -2.76
C ALA A 50 7.23 -4.38 -2.02
N GLU A 51 8.41 -4.34 -2.60
CA GLU A 51 9.50 -3.46 -2.20
C GLU A 51 9.53 -2.26 -3.16
N SER A 52 9.52 -1.05 -2.62
CA SER A 52 9.69 0.18 -3.39
C SER A 52 11.02 0.83 -3.04
N ARG A 53 11.82 1.18 -4.05
CA ARG A 53 13.14 1.81 -3.85
C ARG A 53 13.08 3.32 -4.06
N SER A 54 13.46 4.06 -3.04
CA SER A 54 13.49 5.52 -3.06
C SER A 54 14.65 6.07 -3.89
N LEU A 55 14.33 7.06 -4.75
CA LEU A 55 15.23 7.68 -5.74
C LEU A 55 16.48 8.32 -5.15
N VAL A 56 16.28 9.07 -4.07
CA VAL A 56 17.27 10.05 -3.57
C VAL A 56 18.30 9.39 -2.65
N PHE A 57 17.91 8.33 -1.93
CA PHE A 57 18.73 7.76 -0.85
C PHE A 57 18.90 6.24 -0.89
N ARG A 58 18.48 5.57 -1.99
CA ARG A 58 18.53 4.09 -2.13
C ARG A 58 17.84 3.31 -1.01
N PHE A 59 16.97 3.94 -0.23
CA PHE A 59 16.21 3.25 0.81
C PHE A 59 15.18 2.31 0.18
N VAL A 60 15.04 1.14 0.79
CA VAL A 60 14.05 0.13 0.44
C VAL A 60 12.90 0.23 1.43
N ASP A 61 11.71 0.43 0.88
CA ASP A 61 10.47 0.49 1.64
C ASP A 61 9.62 -0.73 1.32
N ASP A 62 9.02 -1.32 2.34
CA ASP A 62 8.05 -2.39 2.22
C ASP A 62 6.65 -1.80 2.09
N VAL A 63 5.95 -2.16 1.02
CA VAL A 63 4.54 -1.85 0.78
C VAL A 63 3.74 -3.15 0.80
N GLN A 64 2.81 -3.24 1.73
CA GLN A 64 1.93 -4.40 1.87
C GLN A 64 0.49 -3.97 1.62
N ILE A 65 -0.24 -4.78 0.87
CA ILE A 65 -1.68 -4.61 0.63
C ILE A 65 -2.37 -5.91 1.00
N VAL A 66 -3.27 -5.84 1.98
CA VAL A 66 -4.15 -6.93 2.37
C VAL A 66 -5.54 -6.60 1.85
N VAL A 67 -6.15 -7.52 1.12
CA VAL A 67 -7.56 -7.45 0.73
C VAL A 67 -8.35 -8.18 1.80
N ASP A 68 -9.18 -7.46 2.54
CA ASP A 68 -10.09 -8.03 3.53
C ASP A 68 -11.48 -8.16 2.90
N PRO A 69 -11.85 -9.36 2.39
CA PRO A 69 -13.15 -9.56 1.75
C PRO A 69 -14.32 -9.49 2.73
N GLY A 70 -14.09 -9.80 4.02
CA GLY A 70 -15.13 -9.73 5.05
C GLY A 70 -15.52 -8.28 5.35
N ALA A 71 -14.53 -7.40 5.49
CA ALA A 71 -14.75 -5.98 5.71
C ALA A 71 -14.87 -5.15 4.41
N ARG A 72 -14.63 -5.77 3.23
CA ARG A 72 -14.60 -5.11 1.91
C ARG A 72 -13.68 -3.90 1.86
N ILE A 73 -12.50 -4.03 2.47
CA ILE A 73 -11.47 -2.98 2.50
C ILE A 73 -10.11 -3.53 2.06
N PHE A 74 -9.34 -2.69 1.37
CA PHE A 74 -7.90 -2.83 1.26
C PHE A 74 -7.27 -2.25 2.51
N ARG A 75 -6.44 -3.01 3.22
CA ARG A 75 -5.53 -2.48 4.25
C ARG A 75 -4.15 -2.39 3.65
N MET A 76 -3.65 -1.17 3.53
CA MET A 76 -2.35 -0.89 2.97
C MET A 76 -1.42 -0.41 4.06
N ARG A 77 -0.17 -0.87 4.04
CA ARG A 77 0.88 -0.46 4.96
C ARG A 77 2.15 -0.15 4.17
N SER A 78 2.82 0.96 4.50
CA SER A 78 4.14 1.29 3.98
C SER A 78 5.10 1.55 5.14
N ALA A 79 6.25 0.88 5.12
CA ALA A 79 7.24 0.92 6.18
C ALA A 79 8.67 0.93 5.59
N SER A 80 9.53 1.82 6.06
CA SER A 80 10.93 1.88 5.61
C SER A 80 11.79 0.89 6.40
N ARG A 81 12.62 0.10 5.72
CA ARG A 81 13.49 -0.89 6.40
C ARG A 81 14.56 -0.29 7.30
N VAL A 82 14.98 0.93 6.98
CA VAL A 82 16.08 1.63 7.66
C VAL A 82 15.63 2.46 8.87
N GLY A 83 14.33 2.46 9.21
CA GLY A 83 13.81 3.17 10.38
C GLY A 83 13.93 4.70 10.33
N ARG A 84 14.20 5.28 9.15
CA ARG A 84 14.34 6.73 8.98
C ARG A 84 12.97 7.36 8.68
N SER A 85 12.69 8.50 9.31
CA SER A 85 11.47 9.27 9.03
C SER A 85 11.57 9.89 7.64
N ASP A 86 10.92 9.27 6.65
CA ASP A 86 11.01 9.65 5.23
C ASP A 86 10.22 10.91 4.84
N PHE A 87 10.12 11.91 5.73
CA PHE A 87 9.40 13.19 5.46
C PHE A 87 7.97 13.01 4.89
N GLY A 88 7.30 11.90 5.21
CA GLY A 88 5.95 11.58 4.70
C GLY A 88 5.90 11.01 3.29
N VAL A 89 7.03 10.59 2.68
CA VAL A 89 7.06 9.91 1.37
C VAL A 89 6.21 8.64 1.40
N ASN A 90 6.30 7.83 2.46
CA ASN A 90 5.48 6.63 2.64
C ASN A 90 3.98 6.93 2.64
N ARG A 91 3.57 8.00 3.33
CA ARG A 91 2.17 8.45 3.34
C ARG A 91 1.72 8.88 1.95
N LYS A 92 2.51 9.72 1.27
CA LYS A 92 2.22 10.16 -0.12
C LYS A 92 2.16 8.98 -1.09
N ARG A 93 2.93 7.92 -0.86
CA ARG A 93 2.88 6.69 -1.66
C ARG A 93 1.54 5.96 -1.45
N LEU A 94 1.15 5.73 -0.19
CA LEU A 94 -0.16 5.12 0.09
C LEU A 94 -1.30 5.96 -0.48
N GLU A 95 -1.24 7.29 -0.34
CA GLU A 95 -2.24 8.19 -0.92
C GLU A 95 -2.35 8.01 -2.44
N ARG A 96 -1.24 7.97 -3.18
CA ARG A 96 -1.24 7.73 -4.63
C ARG A 96 -1.83 6.37 -5.01
N ILE A 97 -1.45 5.31 -4.28
CA ILE A 97 -2.02 3.97 -4.48
C ILE A 97 -3.52 3.99 -4.19
N SER A 98 -3.96 4.66 -3.11
CA SER A 98 -5.37 4.76 -2.72
C SER A 98 -6.22 5.48 -3.76
N THR A 99 -5.70 6.55 -4.35
CA THR A 99 -6.38 7.30 -5.41
C THR A 99 -6.55 6.41 -6.64
N ARG A 100 -5.49 5.69 -7.05
CA ARG A 100 -5.58 4.75 -8.18
C ARG A 100 -6.60 3.63 -7.93
N LEU A 101 -6.61 3.07 -6.72
CA LEU A 101 -7.58 2.03 -6.34
C LEU A 101 -9.03 2.52 -6.42
N ARG A 102 -9.29 3.78 -6.04
CA ARG A 102 -10.61 4.41 -6.15
C ARG A 102 -10.99 4.78 -7.58
N THR A 103 -10.02 5.20 -8.40
CA THR A 103 -10.28 5.52 -9.81
C THR A 103 -10.55 4.25 -10.62
N ASP A 104 -9.75 3.20 -10.45
CA ASP A 104 -9.94 1.96 -11.20
C ASP A 104 -11.24 1.23 -10.78
N SER A 105 -11.78 1.45 -9.58
CA SER A 105 -13.12 0.93 -9.23
C SER A 105 -14.28 1.58 -9.99
N LEU A 106 -14.07 2.73 -10.63
CA LEU A 106 -15.10 3.44 -11.42
C LEU A 106 -15.03 3.13 -12.92
N ALA A 107 -13.96 2.48 -13.39
CA ALA A 107 -13.73 2.26 -14.81
C ALA A 107 -14.29 0.92 -15.34
N ASP A 108 -14.71 0.02 -14.45
CA ASP A 108 -15.25 -1.32 -14.79
C ASP A 108 -16.80 -1.39 -14.67
N SER A 109 -17.52 -0.25 -14.82
CA SER A 109 -18.99 -0.18 -14.82
C SER A 109 -19.58 -0.05 -16.23
#